data_AF-A0AA91GNK3-F1
#
_entry.id   AF-A0AA91GNK3-F1
#
_cell.length_a   1.000
_cell.length_b   1.000
_cell.length_c   1.000
_cell.angle_alpha   90.00
_cell.angle_beta   90.00
_cell.angle_gamma   90.00
#
_symmetry.space_group_name_H-M   'P 1'
#
loop_
_entity.id
_entity.type
_entity.pdbx_description
1 polymer ?
#
loop_
_entity_poly.entity_id
_entity_poly.type
_entity_poly.pdbx_seq_one_letter_code
_entity_poly.pdbx_strand_id
1 'polypeptide(L)' 'MNQDLPEKLDRESLCQLSKEELVDIIIEQAIVIKQLQGTITELKQEIQRLVVSRNLVQAGKNN' A
#
# COMPACT_ATOMS: atom_id res chain seq x y z
N MET A 1 -4.35 8.25 -10.14
CA MET A 1 -3.06 7.89 -9.51
C MET A 1 -2.98 6.37 -9.49
N ASN A 2 -2.36 5.78 -10.50
CA ASN A 2 -2.19 4.33 -10.71
C ASN A 2 -0.95 4.14 -11.60
N GLN A 3 0.15 4.83 -11.31
CA GLN A 3 1.30 4.85 -12.24
C GLN A 3 2.35 3.77 -11.95
N ASP A 4 2.27 3.04 -10.83
CA ASP A 4 3.33 2.11 -10.41
C ASP A 4 2.82 0.73 -9.93
N LEU A 5 1.59 0.34 -10.26
CA LEU A 5 1.12 -1.01 -9.95
C LEU A 5 1.61 -2.00 -11.01
N PRO A 6 2.18 -3.15 -10.61
CA PRO A 6 2.56 -4.20 -11.54
C PRO A 6 1.38 -4.58 -12.44
N GLU A 7 1.68 -4.83 -13.72
CA GLU A 7 0.66 -5.25 -14.68
C GLU A 7 0.02 -6.57 -14.21
N LYS A 8 -1.32 -6.62 -14.28
CA LYS A 8 -2.04 -7.82 -13.91
C LYS A 8 -1.95 -8.84 -15.04
N LEU A 9 -1.10 -9.83 -14.87
CA LEU A 9 -1.00 -10.96 -15.79
C LEU A 9 -2.04 -12.04 -15.44
N ASP A 10 -2.69 -12.59 -16.47
CA ASP A 10 -3.53 -13.76 -16.33
C ASP A 10 -2.69 -15.05 -16.28
N ARG A 11 -3.33 -16.16 -15.93
CA ARG A 11 -2.64 -17.45 -15.76
C ARG A 11 -2.02 -17.96 -17.05
N GLU A 12 -2.70 -17.79 -18.19
CA GLU A 12 -2.20 -18.28 -19.48
C GLU A 12 -0.93 -17.53 -19.86
N SER A 13 -0.92 -16.20 -19.70
CA SER A 13 0.25 -15.35 -19.89
C SER A 13 1.42 -15.75 -18.97
N LEU A 14 1.15 -15.99 -17.68
CA LEU A 14 2.18 -16.43 -16.72
C LEU A 14 2.78 -17.80 -17.08
N CYS A 15 1.98 -18.72 -17.63
CA CYS A 15 2.46 -20.04 -18.02
C CYS A 15 3.39 -20.04 -19.24
N GLN A 16 3.45 -18.95 -20.01
CA GLN A 16 4.35 -18.81 -21.15
C GLN A 16 5.75 -18.29 -20.75
N LEU A 17 5.91 -17.82 -19.51
CA LEU A 17 7.16 -17.25 -19.03
C LEU A 17 8.15 -18.31 -18.55
N SER A 18 9.43 -18.02 -18.68
CA SER A 18 10.50 -18.79 -18.04
C SER A 18 10.42 -18.70 -16.52
N LYS A 19 11.14 -19.60 -15.84
CA LYS A 19 11.21 -19.58 -14.37
C LYS A 19 11.87 -18.31 -13.87
N GLU A 20 12.89 -17.84 -14.57
CA GLU A 20 13.65 -16.65 -14.27
C GLU A 20 12.76 -15.41 -14.36
N GLU A 21 12.00 -15.25 -15.43
CA GLU A 21 11.03 -14.15 -15.59
C GLU A 21 9.95 -14.17 -14.51
N LEU A 22 9.45 -15.37 -14.14
CA LEU A 22 8.48 -15.50 -13.05
C LEU A 22 9.07 -15.09 -11.69
N VAL A 23 10.34 -15.41 -11.43
CA VAL A 23 11.04 -14.99 -10.21
C VAL A 23 11.19 -13.47 -10.16
N ASP A 24 11.58 -12.84 -11.27
CA ASP A 24 11.73 -11.38 -11.34
C ASP A 24 10.40 -10.67 -11.09
N ILE A 25 9.31 -11.15 -11.69
CA ILE A 25 7.96 -10.62 -11.45
C ILE A 25 7.56 -10.73 -9.97
N ILE A 26 7.86 -11.86 -9.32
CA ILE A 26 7.56 -12.05 -7.90
C ILE A 26 8.36 -11.06 -7.03
N ILE A 27 9.63 -10.84 -7.36
CA ILE A 27 10.50 -9.89 -6.64
C ILE A 27 9.94 -8.46 -6.78
N GLU A 28 9.59 -8.04 -7.99
CA GLU A 28 9.01 -6.71 -8.23
C GLU A 28 7.69 -6.53 -7.47
N GLN A 29 6.80 -7.52 -7.52
CA GLN A 29 5.55 -7.49 -6.76
C GLN A 29 5.79 -7.39 -5.24
N ALA A 30 6.78 -8.11 -4.71
CA ALA A 30 7.13 -8.06 -3.30
C ALA A 30 7.62 -6.67 -2.87
N ILE A 31 8.38 -5.98 -3.73
CA ILE A 31 8.85 -4.60 -3.49
C ILE A 31 7.64 -3.66 -3.42
N VAL A 32 6.73 -3.73 -4.39
CA VAL A 32 5.53 -2.87 -4.42
C VAL A 32 4.64 -3.12 -3.20
N ILE A 33 4.42 -4.39 -2.83
CA ILE A 33 3.65 -4.73 -1.61
C ILE A 33 4.27 -4.08 -0.37
N LYS A 34 5.59 -4.12 -0.23
CA LYS A 34 6.29 -3.49 0.90
C LYS A 34 6.11 -1.98 0.92
N GLN A 35 6.17 -1.32 -0.23
CA GLN A 35 5.91 0.12 -0.34
C GLN A 35 4.47 0.46 0.06
N LEU A 36 3.48 -0.28 -0.44
CA LEU A 36 2.07 -0.11 -0.09
C LEU A 36 1.82 -0.30 1.40
N GLN A 37 2.45 -1.29 2.03
CA GLN A 37 2.38 -1.50 3.49
C GLN A 37 2.94 -0.29 4.26
N GLY A 38 4.01 0.33 3.76
CA GLY A 38 4.56 1.58 4.29
C GLY A 38 3.55 2.72 4.24
N THR A 39 2.99 2.99 3.07
CA THR A 39 1.97 4.03 2.88
C THR A 39 0.74 3.80 3.76
N ILE A 40 0.26 2.55 3.87
CA ILE A 40 -0.86 2.21 4.76
C ILE A 40 -0.51 2.54 6.22
N THR A 41 0.73 2.27 6.64
CA THR A 41 1.18 2.56 8.01
C THR A 41 1.20 4.06 8.28
N GLU A 42 1.74 4.86 7.36
CA GLU A 42 1.77 6.32 7.46
C GLU A 42 0.36 6.91 7.52
N LEU A 43 -0.54 6.44 6.65
CA LEU A 43 -1.94 6.88 6.64
C LEU A 43 -2.65 6.55 7.95
N LYS A 44 -2.40 5.36 8.53
CA LYS A 44 -2.97 4.99 9.84
C LYS A 44 -2.48 5.92 10.95
N GLN A 45 -1.21 6.31 10.94
CA GLN A 45 -0.67 7.26 11.91
C GLN A 45 -1.27 8.65 11.76
N GLU A 46 -1.45 9.12 10.51
CA GLU A 46 -2.08 10.42 10.25
C GLU A 46 -3.54 10.44 10.71
N ILE A 47 -4.30 9.38 10.43
CA ILE A 47 -5.67 9.22 10.93
C ILE A 47 -5.70 9.31 12.46
N GLN A 48 -4.78 8.63 13.15
CA GLN A 48 -4.69 8.70 14.62
C GLN A 48 -4.40 10.12 15.12
N ARG A 49 -3.45 10.82 14.49
CA ARG A 49 -3.16 12.23 14.82
C ARG A 49 -4.40 13.11 14.68
N LEU A 50 -5.10 13.01 13.54
CA LEU A 50 -6.31 13.78 13.27
C LEU A 50 -7.44 13.47 14.26
N VAL A 51 -7.61 12.20 14.65
CA VAL A 51 -8.59 11.80 15.67
C VAL A 51 -8.27 12.43 17.02
N VAL A 52 -6.99 12.38 17.45
CA VAL A 52 -6.55 13.00 18.70
C VAL A 52 -6.79 14.52 18.66
N SER A 53 -6.37 15.20 17.58
CA SER A 53 -6.59 16.63 17.40
C SER A 53 -8.07 17.01 17.47
N ARG A 54 -8.94 16.26 16.78
CA ARG A 54 -10.40 16.47 16.83
C ARG A 54 -10.94 16.34 18.25
N ASN A 55 -10.52 15.31 18.98
CA ASN A 55 -11.00 15.04 20.34
C ASN A 55 -10.56 16.15 21.32
N LEU A 56 -9.33 16.67 21.17
CA LEU A 56 -8.84 17.79 21.98
C LEU A 56 -9.64 19.07 21.72
N VAL A 57 -9.96 19.38 20.46
CA VAL A 57 -10.82 20.52 20.11
C VAL A 57 -12.22 20.37 20.72
N GLN A 58 -12.78 19.16 20.71
CA GLN A 58 -14.10 18.93 21.30
C GLN A 58 -14.09 19.06 22.83
N ALA A 59 -13.03 18.61 23.50
CA ALA A 59 -12.90 18.72 24.96
C ALA A 59 -12.80 20.20 25.41
N GLY A 60 -12.09 21.03 24.64
CA GLY A 60 -11.98 22.47 24.92
C GLY A 60 -13.25 23.29 24.70
N LYS A 61 -14.25 22.75 23.99
CA LYS A 61 -15.56 23.42 23.77
C LYS A 61 -16.59 23.13 24.86
N ASN A 62 -16.33 22.13 25.70
CA ASN A 62 -17.24 21.69 26.77
C ASN A 62 -16.84 22.23 28.16
N ASN A 63 -15.78 23.04 28.22
CA ASN A 63 -15.32 23.80 29.40
C ASN A 63 -15.55 25.29 29.17
#